data_AF-A0AAY4DQS4-F1
#
_entry.id   AF-A0AAY4DQS4-F1
#
_cell.length_a   1.000
_cell.length_b   1.000
_cell.length_c   1.000
_cell.angle_alpha   90.00
_cell.angle_beta   90.00
_cell.angle_gamma   90.00
#
_symmetry.space_group_name_H-M   'P 1'
#
loop_
_entity.id
_entity.type
_entity.pdbx_description
1 polymer ?
#
loop_
_entity_poly.entity_id
_entity_poly.type
_entity_poly.pdbx_seq_one_letter_code
_entity_poly.pdbx_strand_id
1 'polypeptide(L)'
;MLVCDLLSLHFPALPLSVVWQQAQFGTCYGYLGYPEGYPEPEQEHYTPPELPADTPRIQLRLAGEKRKHNEGRVEVFYDGEWGTVCDDDFTIHAAQVVCKELGYMEAISWSPSAKYGKGDGRIWFDNVQCTGKEKSLALCTSNGIGVSDCKHSEDVGVVCSDKRIPGFKFVSQPLVRLRGGAVHGEGRVEVLKNGEWGTICDDNWNLMAASVVCRELGFGSAKEALSGGRLGQGMGPVHMNEVQCSGFEKSITDCYFNKDTESLGCSHEEDAGVRCNVPAMGFQQRLRLSGGRNPFEGRVEVLMERNGSLVWGTVCGESWGTMEAMVVCRQLGLGFASNAFQESWYWPGHVSADAVVMSGVRCAGTEMSLSHCLHHGEHLSCPRGGGRFSAGVSCSETAPDLVLNPQIVEQTTYLEDRTMFMLQCAYEENCLALSSSNTPANSFRRLLRFSSQIHNNGQSDFRPKASRESWVWHDCHRHYHSMEIFTHYDLLSLNGTKVADGHKASFCLEDSECDEGIEKRYECANFGEQGITVGCWDTYRHDIDCQWVDITDVKPGDYIFQIVINPNYEVAESDYSNNIVKCRCRYDGHRIWMYNCHIGKTLQCFQLHVHFTTGFLSMLDLYSVTRCAQRVMEQS
;
A
#
# COMPACT_ATOMS: atom_id res chain seq x y z
N MET A 1 -30.12 -5.62 -56.22
CA MET A 1 -29.99 -6.59 -57.32
C MET A 1 -29.12 -7.73 -56.84
N LEU A 2 -29.66 -8.94 -56.94
CA LEU A 2 -29.05 -10.27 -56.99
C LEU A 2 -28.39 -10.88 -55.73
N VAL A 3 -29.11 -11.90 -55.29
CA VAL A 3 -28.94 -13.02 -54.33
C VAL A 3 -28.05 -14.13 -54.93
N CYS A 4 -27.57 -15.05 -54.06
CA CYS A 4 -27.34 -16.51 -54.22
C CYS A 4 -25.94 -16.94 -53.72
N ASP A 5 -25.70 -18.08 -53.06
CA ASP A 5 -26.54 -19.16 -52.55
C ASP A 5 -25.75 -20.08 -51.59
N LEU A 6 -26.50 -20.84 -50.78
CA LEU A 6 -26.08 -21.95 -49.90
C LEU A 6 -25.62 -23.19 -50.68
N LEU A 7 -24.76 -24.01 -50.07
CA LEU A 7 -24.70 -25.45 -50.36
C LEU A 7 -24.37 -26.27 -49.09
N SER A 8 -25.34 -27.10 -48.72
CA SER A 8 -25.25 -28.19 -47.73
C SER A 8 -25.07 -29.51 -48.49
N LEU A 9 -24.26 -30.44 -47.97
CA LEU A 9 -24.30 -31.86 -48.34
C LEU A 9 -24.18 -32.74 -47.08
N HIS A 10 -24.83 -33.90 -47.14
CA HIS A 10 -25.25 -34.75 -46.02
C HIS A 10 -24.87 -36.22 -46.28
N PHE A 11 -24.75 -36.99 -45.18
CA PHE A 11 -24.84 -38.47 -44.98
C PHE A 11 -23.63 -39.38 -45.28
N PRO A 12 -23.54 -40.61 -44.68
CA PRO A 12 -24.31 -41.24 -43.58
C PRO A 12 -23.49 -41.96 -42.47
N ALA A 13 -24.21 -42.41 -41.44
CA ALA A 13 -23.79 -43.20 -40.28
C ALA A 13 -23.65 -44.73 -40.53
N LEU A 14 -22.94 -45.45 -39.64
CA LEU A 14 -23.40 -46.64 -38.86
C LEU A 14 -22.23 -47.31 -38.06
N PRO A 15 -22.47 -48.21 -37.07
CA PRO A 15 -21.88 -48.17 -35.73
C PRO A 15 -21.17 -49.48 -35.29
N LEU A 16 -20.65 -49.54 -34.06
CA LEU A 16 -20.95 -50.59 -33.05
C LEU A 16 -20.07 -50.47 -31.78
N SER A 17 -20.75 -50.69 -30.66
CA SER A 17 -20.35 -50.80 -29.25
C SER A 17 -19.46 -52.00 -28.89
N VAL A 18 -18.69 -51.92 -27.79
CA VAL A 18 -18.78 -52.76 -26.54
C VAL A 18 -17.56 -52.58 -25.60
N VAL A 19 -17.86 -52.03 -24.41
CA VAL A 19 -17.47 -52.27 -23.00
C VAL A 19 -16.22 -53.09 -22.55
N TRP A 20 -15.57 -52.56 -21.48
CA TRP A 20 -15.05 -53.17 -20.21
C TRP A 20 -13.55 -52.95 -19.85
N GLN A 21 -13.37 -52.09 -18.84
CA GLN A 21 -12.58 -52.16 -17.59
C GLN A 21 -11.08 -52.51 -17.48
N GLN A 22 -10.47 -51.72 -16.58
CA GLN A 22 -9.46 -52.03 -15.55
C GLN A 22 -7.99 -52.23 -15.96
N ALA A 23 -7.12 -51.36 -15.42
CA ALA A 23 -6.23 -51.78 -14.33
C ALA A 23 -5.62 -50.55 -13.63
N GLN A 24 -5.81 -50.49 -12.31
CA GLN A 24 -5.01 -49.71 -11.36
C GLN A 24 -3.59 -50.30 -11.29
N PHE A 25 -2.60 -49.45 -11.08
CA PHE A 25 -1.53 -49.69 -10.10
C PHE A 25 -1.05 -48.34 -9.56
N GLY A 26 -1.21 -48.15 -8.25
CA GLY A 26 -0.51 -47.14 -7.50
C GLY A 26 0.79 -47.70 -6.93
N THR A 27 1.77 -46.83 -6.72
CA THR A 27 2.63 -46.80 -5.52
C THR A 27 3.45 -45.51 -5.49
N CYS A 28 3.90 -45.19 -4.29
CA CYS A 28 4.12 -43.85 -3.74
C CYS A 28 5.61 -43.54 -3.51
N TYR A 29 5.90 -42.23 -3.58
CA TYR A 29 6.97 -41.45 -2.94
C TYR A 29 8.44 -41.71 -3.26
N GLY A 30 9.05 -40.69 -3.88
CA GLY A 30 10.48 -40.41 -3.88
C GLY A 30 10.77 -39.09 -4.59
N TYR A 31 11.22 -38.08 -3.84
CA TYR A 31 11.75 -36.80 -4.31
C TYR A 31 12.54 -36.91 -5.63
N LEU A 32 12.11 -36.20 -6.67
CA LEU A 32 12.92 -35.79 -7.83
C LEU A 32 12.13 -34.72 -8.63
N GLY A 33 12.85 -33.73 -9.15
CA GLY A 33 12.34 -32.43 -9.56
C GLY A 33 11.33 -32.38 -10.70
N TYR A 34 10.76 -31.19 -10.87
CA TYR A 34 9.90 -30.75 -11.96
C TYR A 34 10.30 -31.36 -13.33
N PRO A 35 9.35 -31.95 -14.09
CA PRO A 35 9.44 -32.00 -15.54
C PRO A 35 8.91 -30.68 -16.11
N GLU A 36 9.78 -30.03 -16.88
CA GLU A 36 9.53 -28.83 -17.65
C GLU A 36 8.44 -29.03 -18.72
N GLY A 37 7.59 -28.01 -18.85
CA GLY A 37 6.84 -27.73 -20.06
C GLY A 37 5.41 -28.25 -20.09
N TYR A 38 4.47 -27.49 -19.52
CA TYR A 38 3.28 -26.98 -20.23
C TYR A 38 2.72 -25.75 -19.46
N PRO A 39 2.19 -24.70 -20.13
CA PRO A 39 2.18 -23.33 -19.63
C PRO A 39 0.95 -22.94 -18.80
N GLU A 40 1.15 -22.08 -17.80
CA GLU A 40 0.11 -21.31 -17.09
C GLU A 40 -0.62 -20.32 -18.04
N PRO A 41 -1.92 -20.04 -17.84
CA PRO A 41 -2.60 -18.94 -18.51
C PRO A 41 -2.25 -17.60 -17.83
N GLU A 42 -1.62 -16.70 -18.60
CA GLU A 42 -1.12 -15.39 -18.15
C GLU A 42 -2.24 -14.45 -17.62
N GLN A 43 -2.06 -13.94 -16.41
CA GLN A 43 -2.77 -12.76 -15.89
C GLN A 43 -2.02 -11.49 -16.36
N GLU A 44 -2.69 -10.57 -17.06
CA GLU A 44 -2.11 -9.24 -17.39
C GLU A 44 -2.04 -8.35 -16.14
N HIS A 45 -1.05 -8.60 -15.29
CA HIS A 45 -0.54 -7.64 -14.31
C HIS A 45 0.27 -6.57 -15.05
N TYR A 46 -0.06 -5.28 -14.88
CA TYR A 46 0.82 -4.20 -15.33
C TYR A 46 2.11 -4.25 -14.52
N THR A 47 3.12 -4.87 -15.10
CA THR A 47 4.52 -4.78 -14.65
C THR A 47 5.11 -3.53 -15.30
N PRO A 48 5.74 -2.63 -14.52
CA PRO A 48 6.50 -1.53 -15.10
C PRO A 48 7.46 -2.09 -16.14
N PRO A 49 7.45 -1.59 -17.38
CA PRO A 49 8.27 -2.14 -18.43
C PRO A 49 9.76 -2.08 -18.04
N GLU A 50 10.41 -3.24 -17.94
CA GLU A 50 11.88 -3.28 -17.83
C GLU A 50 12.47 -2.71 -19.12
N LEU A 51 13.20 -1.60 -18.97
CA LEU A 51 13.95 -0.95 -20.04
C LEU A 51 15.40 -1.44 -20.01
N PRO A 52 16.04 -1.68 -21.16
CA PRO A 52 17.48 -1.94 -21.23
C PRO A 52 18.28 -0.86 -20.46
N ALA A 53 19.34 -1.25 -19.76
CA ALA A 53 20.13 -0.35 -18.92
C ALA A 53 20.69 0.88 -19.67
N ASP A 54 20.94 0.73 -20.98
CA ASP A 54 21.45 1.77 -21.87
C ASP A 54 20.35 2.66 -22.47
N THR A 55 19.07 2.42 -22.14
CA THR A 55 17.96 3.22 -22.66
C THR A 55 17.97 4.61 -22.02
N PRO A 56 17.98 5.69 -22.81
CA PRO A 56 17.87 7.04 -22.30
C PRO A 56 16.59 7.22 -21.47
N ARG A 57 16.74 7.66 -20.22
CA ARG A 57 15.60 7.93 -19.35
C ARG A 57 14.95 9.24 -19.77
N ILE A 58 13.74 9.13 -20.33
CA ILE A 58 12.93 10.27 -20.75
C ILE A 58 11.63 10.33 -19.94
N GLN A 59 10.99 11.50 -19.93
CA GLN A 59 9.60 11.64 -19.47
C GLN A 59 8.79 12.36 -20.54
N LEU A 60 7.56 11.91 -20.77
CA LEU A 60 6.67 12.54 -21.75
C LEU A 60 5.63 13.42 -21.07
N ARG A 61 5.19 14.45 -21.79
CA ARG A 61 4.01 15.23 -21.42
C ARG A 61 3.28 15.78 -22.65
N LEU A 62 1.96 15.99 -22.51
CA LEU A 62 1.17 16.75 -23.48
C LEU A 62 1.03 18.21 -23.03
N ALA A 63 1.42 19.14 -23.89
CA ALA A 63 1.49 20.58 -23.65
C ALA A 63 0.78 21.38 -24.76
N GLY A 64 0.80 22.72 -24.64
CA GLY A 64 0.23 23.63 -25.63
C GLY A 64 -1.27 23.93 -25.46
N GLU A 65 -1.87 24.48 -26.51
CA GLU A 65 -3.26 24.94 -26.59
C GLU A 65 -4.26 23.77 -26.69
N LYS A 66 -4.35 22.98 -25.62
CA LYS A 66 -5.21 21.79 -25.55
C LYS A 66 -6.61 22.10 -25.00
N ARG A 67 -7.63 21.39 -25.48
CA ARG A 67 -9.00 21.48 -24.94
C ARG A 67 -9.31 20.36 -23.96
N LYS A 68 -8.66 19.20 -24.13
CA LYS A 68 -8.77 18.06 -23.23
C LYS A 68 -7.41 17.67 -22.66
N HIS A 69 -7.44 16.93 -21.54
CA HIS A 69 -6.23 16.48 -20.85
C HIS A 69 -5.43 15.42 -21.61
N ASN A 70 -6.08 14.69 -22.52
CA ASN A 70 -5.55 13.62 -23.37
C ASN A 70 -5.12 14.07 -24.76
N GLU A 71 -4.94 15.37 -24.98
CA GLU A 71 -4.41 15.89 -26.23
C GLU A 71 -3.38 16.99 -25.99
N GLY A 72 -2.50 17.19 -26.95
CA GLY A 72 -1.53 18.29 -26.93
C GLY A 72 -0.28 18.00 -27.76
N ARG A 73 0.59 19.00 -27.83
CA ARG A 73 1.96 18.88 -28.35
C ARG A 73 2.75 17.90 -27.48
N VAL A 74 3.51 17.01 -28.10
CA VAL A 74 4.38 16.06 -27.40
C VAL A 74 5.65 16.77 -26.96
N GLU A 75 5.92 16.75 -25.66
CA GLU A 75 7.16 17.26 -25.09
C GLU A 75 7.86 16.15 -24.30
N VAL A 76 9.19 16.15 -24.38
CA VAL A 76 10.09 15.18 -23.77
C VAL A 76 10.99 15.90 -22.78
N PHE A 77 11.11 15.37 -21.56
CA PHE A 77 12.12 15.78 -20.60
C PHE A 77 13.32 14.85 -20.71
N TYR A 78 14.48 15.41 -21.03
CA TYR A 78 15.74 14.70 -21.13
C TYR A 78 16.88 15.63 -20.73
N ASP A 79 17.88 15.10 -20.03
CA ASP A 79 19.07 15.84 -19.58
C ASP A 79 18.76 17.16 -18.84
N GLY A 80 17.71 17.15 -18.00
CA GLY A 80 17.32 18.30 -17.17
C GLY A 80 16.49 19.37 -17.89
N GLU A 81 16.20 19.22 -19.18
CA GLU A 81 15.47 20.22 -19.97
C GLU A 81 14.25 19.61 -20.70
N TRP A 82 13.17 20.39 -20.83
CA TRP A 82 12.03 20.05 -21.68
C TRP A 82 12.31 20.46 -23.13
N GLY A 83 11.90 19.62 -24.07
CA GLY A 83 11.96 19.89 -25.50
C GLY A 83 10.84 19.18 -26.26
N THR A 84 10.77 19.32 -27.57
CA THR A 84 9.68 18.83 -28.42
C THR A 84 10.07 17.63 -29.29
N VAL A 85 9.13 17.16 -30.11
CA VAL A 85 9.32 16.08 -31.08
C VAL A 85 8.86 16.57 -32.46
N CYS A 86 9.67 16.37 -33.49
CA CYS A 86 9.32 16.72 -34.87
C CYS A 86 8.24 15.78 -35.45
N ASP A 87 7.45 16.29 -36.39
CA ASP A 87 6.39 15.55 -37.09
C ASP A 87 6.88 14.77 -38.31
N ASP A 88 8.13 14.96 -38.74
CA ASP A 88 8.76 14.20 -39.82
C ASP A 88 8.82 12.70 -39.48
N ASP A 89 8.37 11.88 -40.44
CA ASP A 89 8.11 10.43 -40.31
C ASP A 89 7.26 10.00 -39.10
N PHE A 90 6.67 10.93 -38.36
CA PHE A 90 5.84 10.61 -37.20
C PHE A 90 4.56 9.93 -37.68
N THR A 91 4.20 8.81 -37.06
CA THR A 91 3.01 8.03 -37.45
C THR A 91 2.07 7.78 -36.27
N ILE A 92 0.89 7.23 -36.57
CA ILE A 92 -0.03 6.78 -35.52
C ILE A 92 0.59 5.71 -34.60
N HIS A 93 1.59 4.95 -35.07
CA HIS A 93 2.30 3.98 -34.24
C HIS A 93 3.19 4.68 -33.21
N ALA A 94 3.85 5.79 -33.58
CA ALA A 94 4.59 6.62 -32.64
C ALA A 94 3.63 7.29 -31.64
N ALA A 95 2.48 7.77 -32.11
CA ALA A 95 1.43 8.27 -31.23
C ALA A 95 0.94 7.20 -30.24
N GLN A 96 0.81 5.94 -30.68
CA GLN A 96 0.41 4.82 -29.84
C GLN A 96 1.41 4.58 -28.70
N VAL A 97 2.71 4.65 -28.99
CA VAL A 97 3.78 4.55 -27.99
C VAL A 97 3.67 5.71 -26.99
N VAL A 98 3.57 6.95 -27.49
CA VAL A 98 3.41 8.15 -26.64
C VAL A 98 2.20 8.02 -25.72
N CYS A 99 1.04 7.63 -26.26
CA CYS A 99 -0.19 7.52 -25.47
C CYS A 99 -0.11 6.40 -24.42
N LYS A 100 0.48 5.24 -24.77
CA LYS A 100 0.70 4.15 -23.81
C LYS A 100 1.70 4.51 -22.71
N GLU A 101 2.80 5.17 -23.07
CA GLU A 101 3.81 5.67 -22.13
C GLU A 101 3.25 6.75 -21.21
N LEU A 102 2.24 7.50 -21.65
CA LEU A 102 1.46 8.43 -20.84
C LEU A 102 0.28 7.78 -20.08
N GLY A 103 0.14 6.46 -20.13
CA GLY A 103 -0.86 5.70 -19.39
C GLY A 103 -2.27 5.69 -19.99
N TYR A 104 -2.42 6.04 -21.26
CA TYR A 104 -3.67 5.88 -22.02
C TYR A 104 -3.69 4.53 -22.74
N MET A 105 -4.87 3.96 -22.97
CA MET A 105 -4.98 2.65 -23.64
C MET A 105 -4.46 2.71 -25.09
N GLU A 106 -4.75 3.80 -25.80
CA GLU A 106 -4.49 3.92 -27.23
C GLU A 106 -4.41 5.38 -27.69
N ALA A 107 -3.81 5.59 -28.86
CA ALA A 107 -3.86 6.84 -29.59
C ALA A 107 -5.09 6.88 -30.50
N ILE A 108 -5.85 7.99 -30.45
CA ILE A 108 -6.96 8.26 -31.35
C ILE A 108 -6.43 8.88 -32.65
N SER A 109 -5.54 9.87 -32.54
CA SER A 109 -4.97 10.55 -33.70
C SER A 109 -3.68 11.27 -33.34
N TRP A 110 -2.97 11.76 -34.36
CA TRP A 110 -1.85 12.68 -34.21
C TRP A 110 -2.03 13.87 -35.16
N SER A 111 -1.27 14.94 -34.97
CA SER A 111 -1.37 16.16 -35.76
C SER A 111 0.00 16.76 -36.01
N PRO A 112 0.36 17.03 -37.27
CA PRO A 112 1.58 17.74 -37.62
C PRO A 112 1.44 19.25 -37.40
N SER A 113 2.52 19.95 -37.71
CA SER A 113 2.60 21.38 -37.96
C SER A 113 2.21 22.24 -36.76
N ALA A 114 2.65 21.84 -35.56
CA ALA A 114 2.45 22.59 -34.32
C ALA A 114 0.99 22.99 -34.06
N LYS A 115 0.04 22.09 -34.36
CA LYS A 115 -1.42 22.31 -34.18
C LYS A 115 -1.79 22.82 -32.79
N TYR A 116 -1.10 22.34 -31.76
CA TYR A 116 -1.32 22.74 -30.36
C TYR A 116 -0.41 23.90 -29.93
N GLY A 117 0.06 24.69 -30.90
CA GLY A 117 1.06 25.74 -30.72
C GLY A 117 2.49 25.22 -30.86
N LYS A 118 3.42 26.16 -31.10
CA LYS A 118 4.86 25.89 -31.17
C LYS A 118 5.41 25.70 -29.75
N GLY A 119 6.32 24.76 -29.59
CA GLY A 119 7.18 24.69 -28.41
C GLY A 119 8.33 25.69 -28.51
N ASP A 120 9.28 25.54 -27.59
CA ASP A 120 10.48 26.35 -27.49
C ASP A 120 11.66 25.48 -27.03
N GLY A 121 12.88 25.93 -27.29
CA GLY A 121 14.09 25.22 -26.91
C GLY A 121 14.50 24.08 -27.84
N ARG A 122 14.85 22.92 -27.27
CA ARG A 122 15.38 21.78 -28.04
C ARG A 122 14.27 20.96 -28.68
N ILE A 123 14.54 20.41 -29.87
CA ILE A 123 13.78 19.31 -30.45
C ILE A 123 14.54 18.03 -30.13
N TRP A 124 13.99 17.19 -29.26
CA TRP A 124 14.69 16.02 -28.74
C TRP A 124 14.65 14.82 -29.68
N PHE A 125 13.60 14.69 -30.48
CA PHE A 125 13.44 13.56 -31.39
C PHE A 125 12.94 14.02 -32.76
N ASP A 126 13.47 13.36 -33.78
CA ASP A 126 13.21 13.61 -35.19
C ASP A 126 13.25 12.29 -35.98
N ASN A 127 12.52 12.23 -37.09
CA ASN A 127 12.25 11.03 -37.88
C ASN A 127 11.87 9.82 -37.00
N VAL A 128 10.90 10.02 -36.11
CA VAL A 128 10.55 9.01 -35.10
C VAL A 128 9.76 7.87 -35.71
N GLN A 129 10.41 6.73 -35.84
CA GLN A 129 9.85 5.51 -36.41
C GLN A 129 9.62 4.47 -35.32
N CYS A 130 8.34 4.29 -34.95
CA CYS A 130 7.88 3.28 -34.01
C CYS A 130 7.05 2.21 -34.73
N THR A 131 7.12 0.98 -34.24
CA THR A 131 6.25 -0.14 -34.60
C THR A 131 4.92 -0.12 -33.83
N GLY A 132 4.81 0.69 -32.77
CA GLY A 132 3.63 0.79 -31.89
C GLY A 132 3.65 -0.19 -30.71
N LYS A 133 4.71 -0.99 -30.59
CA LYS A 133 4.93 -1.99 -29.53
C LYS A 133 5.99 -1.58 -28.53
N GLU A 134 6.73 -0.51 -28.83
CA GLU A 134 7.75 0.04 -27.95
C GLU A 134 7.12 0.48 -26.63
N LYS A 135 7.87 0.28 -25.55
CA LYS A 135 7.45 0.61 -24.18
C LYS A 135 7.74 2.08 -23.82
N SER A 136 8.60 2.74 -24.60
CA SER A 136 8.96 4.14 -24.46
C SER A 136 9.36 4.72 -25.82
N LEU A 137 9.12 6.00 -26.04
CA LEU A 137 9.54 6.75 -27.23
C LEU A 137 11.05 6.71 -27.42
N ALA A 138 11.83 6.60 -26.34
CA ALA A 138 13.30 6.46 -26.39
C ALA A 138 13.77 5.14 -27.03
N LEU A 139 12.88 4.15 -27.19
CA LEU A 139 13.17 2.88 -27.86
C LEU A 139 12.81 2.91 -29.35
N CYS A 140 12.13 3.95 -29.82
CA CYS A 140 11.85 4.10 -31.24
C CYS A 140 13.12 4.52 -31.99
N THR A 141 13.22 4.09 -33.24
CA THR A 141 14.30 4.54 -34.11
C THR A 141 14.09 6.02 -34.43
N SER A 142 15.15 6.81 -34.36
CA SER A 142 15.16 8.25 -34.65
C SER A 142 16.55 8.67 -35.13
N ASN A 143 16.73 9.93 -35.55
CA ASN A 143 18.05 10.47 -35.92
C ASN A 143 19.04 10.57 -34.75
N GLY A 144 18.61 10.27 -33.53
CA GLY A 144 19.37 10.42 -32.29
C GLY A 144 18.84 11.56 -31.42
N ILE A 145 19.04 11.46 -30.11
CA ILE A 145 18.48 12.45 -29.17
C ILE A 145 19.13 13.82 -29.37
N GLY A 146 18.31 14.84 -29.59
CA GLY A 146 18.73 16.23 -29.81
C GLY A 146 19.31 16.49 -31.21
N VAL A 147 19.21 15.53 -32.13
CA VAL A 147 19.61 15.66 -33.53
C VAL A 147 18.36 15.87 -34.37
N SER A 148 18.15 17.11 -34.82
CA SER A 148 17.01 17.48 -35.68
C SER A 148 17.37 18.65 -36.59
N ASP A 149 16.81 18.67 -37.79
CA ASP A 149 16.83 19.82 -38.71
C ASP A 149 15.47 20.54 -38.82
N CYS A 150 14.49 20.10 -38.03
CA CYS A 150 13.17 20.70 -37.92
C CYS A 150 13.16 22.06 -37.19
N LYS A 151 12.06 22.79 -37.33
CA LYS A 151 11.72 23.99 -36.56
C LYS A 151 10.49 23.71 -35.70
N HIS A 152 10.24 24.53 -34.67
CA HIS A 152 9.02 24.38 -33.86
C HIS A 152 7.68 24.59 -34.61
N SER A 153 7.71 24.97 -35.89
CA SER A 153 6.52 24.85 -36.76
C SER A 153 6.13 23.42 -37.08
N GLU A 154 7.01 22.45 -36.81
CA GLU A 154 6.91 21.03 -37.12
C GLU A 154 6.75 20.20 -35.84
N ASP A 155 6.48 20.83 -34.69
CA ASP A 155 6.25 20.08 -33.46
C ASP A 155 4.98 19.23 -33.55
N VAL A 156 5.10 17.96 -33.20
CA VAL A 156 3.99 17.00 -33.29
C VAL A 156 3.03 17.11 -32.10
N GLY A 157 1.75 16.92 -32.37
CA GLY A 157 0.72 16.73 -31.35
C GLY A 157 0.05 15.37 -31.44
N VAL A 158 -0.49 14.89 -30.32
CA VAL A 158 -1.26 13.65 -30.25
C VAL A 158 -2.59 13.85 -29.54
N VAL A 159 -3.53 12.96 -29.84
CA VAL A 159 -4.80 12.79 -29.13
C VAL A 159 -4.86 11.33 -28.70
N CYS A 160 -4.83 11.09 -27.39
CA CYS A 160 -4.98 9.78 -26.78
C CYS A 160 -6.45 9.48 -26.48
N SER A 161 -6.79 8.23 -26.21
CA SER A 161 -8.14 7.90 -25.75
C SER A 161 -8.44 8.51 -24.39
N ASP A 162 -9.73 8.74 -24.09
CA ASP A 162 -10.14 9.19 -22.75
C ASP A 162 -9.99 8.05 -21.71
N LYS A 163 -9.60 6.84 -22.14
CA LYS A 163 -9.47 5.64 -21.29
C LYS A 163 -8.03 5.43 -20.81
N ARG A 164 -7.86 5.25 -19.51
CA ARG A 164 -6.57 4.96 -18.85
C ARG A 164 -6.29 3.47 -18.77
N ILE A 165 -5.01 3.10 -18.77
CA ILE A 165 -4.57 1.75 -18.42
C ILE A 165 -4.81 1.54 -16.91
N PRO A 166 -5.65 0.58 -16.49
CA PRO A 166 -5.92 0.34 -15.07
C PRO A 166 -4.63 0.01 -14.29
N GLY A 167 -4.41 0.66 -13.15
CA GLY A 167 -3.23 0.43 -12.32
C GLY A 167 -1.93 1.02 -12.86
N PHE A 168 -1.96 1.80 -13.94
CA PHE A 168 -0.79 2.50 -14.47
C PHE A 168 -0.19 3.45 -13.42
N LYS A 169 1.10 3.29 -13.17
CA LYS A 169 1.90 4.19 -12.32
C LYS A 169 2.95 4.85 -13.21
N PHE A 170 3.03 6.18 -13.17
CA PHE A 170 4.13 6.89 -13.79
C PHE A 170 5.46 6.37 -13.21
N VAL A 171 6.47 6.23 -14.05
CA VAL A 171 7.82 5.77 -13.63
C VAL A 171 8.52 6.81 -12.74
N SER A 172 7.94 8.01 -12.57
CA SER A 172 8.27 8.96 -11.50
C SER A 172 7.50 8.62 -10.22
N GLN A 173 8.17 8.67 -9.08
CA GLN A 173 7.54 8.38 -7.79
C GLN A 173 6.25 9.18 -7.58
N PRO A 174 5.18 8.57 -7.05
CA PRO A 174 3.95 9.28 -6.78
C PRO A 174 4.24 10.39 -5.77
N LEU A 175 3.99 11.63 -6.18
CA LEU A 175 4.09 12.81 -5.31
C LEU A 175 2.83 12.98 -4.45
N VAL A 176 1.78 12.22 -4.74
CA VAL A 176 0.48 12.29 -4.06
C VAL A 176 -0.04 10.88 -3.79
N ARG A 177 -0.67 10.69 -2.62
CA ARG A 177 -1.36 9.46 -2.25
C ARG A 177 -2.63 9.77 -1.45
N LEU A 178 -3.53 8.79 -1.41
CA LEU A 178 -4.70 8.80 -0.54
C LEU A 178 -4.53 7.82 0.61
N ARG A 179 -5.04 8.18 1.80
CA ARG A 179 -5.05 7.38 3.03
C ARG A 179 -6.40 7.48 3.76
N GLY A 180 -6.70 6.47 4.59
CA GLY A 180 -7.93 6.44 5.41
C GLY A 180 -9.26 6.30 4.64
N GLY A 181 -9.21 6.02 3.34
CA GLY A 181 -10.41 5.84 2.50
C GLY A 181 -10.89 4.39 2.47
N ALA A 182 -12.21 4.18 2.52
CA ALA A 182 -12.82 2.86 2.53
C ALA A 182 -12.85 2.23 1.13
N VAL A 183 -13.03 3.07 0.11
CA VAL A 183 -13.09 2.70 -1.30
C VAL A 183 -11.89 3.27 -2.07
N HIS A 184 -11.56 2.65 -3.20
CA HIS A 184 -10.56 3.24 -4.11
C HIS A 184 -11.01 4.63 -4.57
N GLY A 185 -10.05 5.55 -4.69
CA GLY A 185 -10.32 6.92 -5.12
C GLY A 185 -10.92 7.81 -4.03
N GLU A 186 -10.94 7.39 -2.77
CA GLU A 186 -11.21 8.30 -1.65
C GLU A 186 -10.12 8.22 -0.58
N GLY A 187 -9.98 9.28 0.20
CA GLY A 187 -9.06 9.37 1.32
C GLY A 187 -8.59 10.79 1.62
N ARG A 188 -7.91 10.95 2.76
CA ARG A 188 -7.07 12.12 3.07
C ARG A 188 -5.97 12.24 2.02
N VAL A 189 -5.71 13.47 1.56
CA VAL A 189 -4.68 13.75 0.56
C VAL A 189 -3.34 13.96 1.26
N GLU A 190 -2.35 13.16 0.89
CA GLU A 190 -0.97 13.32 1.34
C GLU A 190 -0.06 13.58 0.15
N VAL A 191 0.88 14.51 0.31
CA VAL A 191 1.87 14.90 -0.70
C VAL A 191 3.29 14.62 -0.22
N LEU A 192 4.17 14.23 -1.13
CA LEU A 192 5.57 13.98 -0.85
C LEU A 192 6.38 15.23 -1.17
N LYS A 193 6.95 15.86 -0.13
CA LYS A 193 7.79 17.05 -0.26
C LYS A 193 9.06 16.86 0.57
N ASN A 194 10.21 17.21 0.00
CA ASN A 194 11.52 17.04 0.66
C ASN A 194 11.82 15.62 1.18
N GLY A 195 11.25 14.60 0.53
CA GLY A 195 11.43 13.19 0.92
C GLY A 195 10.54 12.71 2.07
N GLU A 196 9.64 13.56 2.56
CA GLU A 196 8.70 13.25 3.65
C GLU A 196 7.24 13.46 3.20
N TRP A 197 6.38 12.51 3.54
CA TRP A 197 4.93 12.64 3.32
C TRP A 197 4.32 13.58 4.36
N GLY A 198 3.42 14.45 3.91
CA GLY A 198 2.66 15.36 4.76
C GLY A 198 1.31 15.69 4.13
N THR A 199 0.44 16.33 4.89
CA THR A 199 -0.96 16.58 4.49
C THR A 199 -1.16 17.94 3.82
N ILE A 200 -2.39 18.19 3.39
CA ILE A 200 -2.83 19.49 2.84
C ILE A 200 -3.91 20.03 3.79
N CYS A 201 -3.79 21.27 4.23
CA CYS A 201 -4.83 21.94 5.02
C CYS A 201 -6.04 22.31 4.16
N ASP A 202 -7.23 22.28 4.74
CA ASP A 202 -8.49 22.43 4.02
C ASP A 202 -8.94 23.88 3.78
N ASP A 203 -8.18 24.88 4.25
CA ASP A 203 -8.45 26.27 3.93
C ASP A 203 -8.50 26.46 2.40
N ASN A 204 -9.59 27.04 1.91
CA ASN A 204 -9.87 27.20 0.48
C ASN A 204 -9.86 25.88 -0.34
N TRP A 205 -9.90 24.72 0.31
CA TRP A 205 -9.99 23.42 -0.36
C TRP A 205 -11.33 23.28 -1.09
N ASN A 206 -11.26 22.96 -2.37
CA ASN A 206 -12.42 23.01 -3.25
C ASN A 206 -12.41 21.89 -4.30
N LEU A 207 -13.56 21.73 -4.97
CA LEU A 207 -13.78 20.64 -5.94
C LEU A 207 -12.80 20.68 -7.13
N MET A 208 -12.27 21.86 -7.48
CA MET A 208 -11.31 22.00 -8.56
C MET A 208 -9.95 21.43 -8.17
N ALA A 209 -9.43 21.79 -6.99
CA ALA A 209 -8.21 21.22 -6.43
C ALA A 209 -8.35 19.70 -6.19
N ALA A 210 -9.47 19.27 -5.62
CA ALA A 210 -9.78 17.84 -5.47
C ALA A 210 -9.79 17.08 -6.81
N SER A 211 -10.31 17.71 -7.87
CA SER A 211 -10.31 17.12 -9.22
C SER A 211 -8.92 17.02 -9.83
N VAL A 212 -7.99 17.91 -9.49
CA VAL A 212 -6.58 17.77 -9.88
C VAL A 212 -6.00 16.50 -9.25
N VAL A 213 -6.20 16.28 -7.94
CA VAL A 213 -5.76 15.05 -7.25
C VAL A 213 -6.38 13.80 -7.87
N CYS A 214 -7.70 13.78 -8.07
CA CYS A 214 -8.38 12.62 -8.68
C CYS A 214 -7.86 12.30 -10.09
N ARG A 215 -7.52 13.33 -10.87
CA ARG A 215 -6.98 13.17 -12.22
C ARG A 215 -5.52 12.72 -12.19
N GLU A 216 -4.72 13.27 -11.28
CA GLU A 216 -3.32 12.87 -11.04
C GLU A 216 -3.23 11.38 -10.69
N LEU A 217 -4.16 10.90 -9.86
CA LEU A 217 -4.25 9.50 -9.43
C LEU A 217 -4.99 8.58 -10.42
N GLY A 218 -5.52 9.12 -11.53
CA GLY A 218 -6.14 8.33 -12.60
C GLY A 218 -7.62 7.98 -12.41
N PHE A 219 -8.30 8.54 -11.41
CA PHE A 219 -9.73 8.29 -11.13
C PHE A 219 -10.69 9.22 -11.88
N GLY A 220 -10.21 10.27 -12.57
CA GLY A 220 -11.07 11.22 -13.28
C GLY A 220 -11.33 12.49 -12.47
N SER A 221 -12.59 12.92 -12.33
CA SER A 221 -12.94 14.12 -11.55
C SER A 221 -13.30 13.79 -10.10
N ALA A 222 -13.23 14.80 -9.23
CA ALA A 222 -13.73 14.67 -7.87
C ALA A 222 -15.26 14.70 -7.85
N LYS A 223 -15.83 13.85 -7.01
CA LYS A 223 -17.22 13.89 -6.55
C LYS A 223 -17.37 14.86 -5.39
N GLU A 224 -16.46 14.80 -4.41
CA GLU A 224 -16.46 15.63 -3.21
C GLU A 224 -15.03 16.12 -2.90
N ALA A 225 -14.94 17.37 -2.43
CA ALA A 225 -13.79 17.92 -1.72
C ALA A 225 -14.16 17.95 -0.24
N LEU A 226 -13.43 17.21 0.58
CA LEU A 226 -13.73 17.01 1.99
C LEU A 226 -12.78 17.85 2.85
N SER A 227 -13.33 18.39 3.93
CA SER A 227 -12.66 19.21 4.93
C SER A 227 -12.93 18.63 6.33
N GLY A 228 -12.18 19.05 7.33
CA GLY A 228 -12.38 18.71 8.73
C GLY A 228 -11.86 17.31 9.09
N GLY A 229 -10.78 16.83 8.46
CA GLY A 229 -10.19 15.53 8.78
C GLY A 229 -11.15 14.34 8.60
N ARG A 230 -12.25 14.49 7.84
CA ARG A 230 -13.37 13.52 7.79
C ARG A 230 -13.00 12.11 7.34
N LEU A 231 -11.91 11.97 6.58
CA LEU A 231 -11.38 10.67 6.14
C LEU A 231 -10.14 10.25 6.96
N GLY A 232 -10.08 10.73 8.21
CA GLY A 232 -9.00 10.52 9.15
C GLY A 232 -7.97 11.65 9.14
N GLN A 233 -7.30 11.82 10.28
CA GLN A 233 -6.25 12.81 10.54
C GLN A 233 -4.87 12.28 10.11
N GLY A 234 -4.00 13.17 9.64
CA GLY A 234 -2.59 12.88 9.41
C GLY A 234 -1.75 12.91 10.69
N MET A 235 -0.45 12.71 10.53
CA MET A 235 0.54 12.89 11.58
C MET A 235 1.82 13.45 10.94
N GLY A 236 2.36 14.53 11.52
CA GLY A 236 3.59 15.15 11.07
C GLY A 236 3.35 16.47 10.33
N PRO A 237 4.08 16.76 9.24
CA PRO A 237 4.00 18.07 8.60
C PRO A 237 2.73 18.25 7.76
N VAL A 238 2.20 19.46 7.76
CA VAL A 238 1.20 19.95 6.80
C VAL A 238 1.95 20.72 5.71
N HIS A 239 2.06 20.17 4.50
CA HIS A 239 2.97 20.66 3.46
C HIS A 239 2.41 21.80 2.60
N MET A 240 1.08 21.92 2.54
CA MET A 240 0.38 22.86 1.67
C MET A 240 -0.83 23.45 2.41
N ASN A 241 -1.06 24.75 2.23
CA ASN A 241 -2.25 25.46 2.71
C ASN A 241 -2.80 26.39 1.63
N GLU A 242 -4.10 26.71 1.70
CA GLU A 242 -4.81 27.61 0.78
C GLU A 242 -4.56 27.25 -0.69
N VAL A 243 -4.76 25.98 -1.04
CA VAL A 243 -4.44 25.48 -2.37
C VAL A 243 -5.40 26.04 -3.41
N GLN A 244 -4.85 26.78 -4.38
CA GLN A 244 -5.57 27.40 -5.48
C GLN A 244 -5.13 26.80 -6.80
N CYS A 245 -5.93 25.87 -7.30
CA CYS A 245 -5.75 25.30 -8.63
C CYS A 245 -6.62 26.06 -9.65
N SER A 246 -6.10 26.24 -10.87
CA SER A 246 -6.86 26.63 -12.04
C SER A 246 -7.68 25.46 -12.62
N GLY A 247 -7.38 24.23 -12.19
CA GLY A 247 -8.03 22.99 -12.62
C GLY A 247 -7.34 22.30 -13.80
N PHE A 248 -6.25 22.87 -14.34
CA PHE A 248 -5.51 22.34 -15.50
C PHE A 248 -4.15 21.75 -15.14
N GLU A 249 -3.73 21.91 -13.88
CA GLU A 249 -2.52 21.37 -13.31
C GLU A 249 -2.48 19.85 -13.44
N LYS A 250 -1.26 19.30 -13.56
CA LYS A 250 -1.06 17.86 -13.71
C LYS A 250 -0.89 17.19 -12.35
N SER A 251 -0.21 17.89 -11.45
CA SER A 251 -0.12 17.51 -10.05
C SER A 251 -0.69 18.61 -9.17
N ILE A 252 -1.21 18.23 -8.01
CA ILE A 252 -1.58 19.19 -6.97
C ILE A 252 -0.38 20.05 -6.55
N THR A 253 0.84 19.52 -6.67
CA THR A 253 2.08 20.21 -6.36
C THR A 253 2.41 21.36 -7.33
N ASP A 254 1.77 21.39 -8.50
CA ASP A 254 1.89 22.49 -9.47
C ASP A 254 0.92 23.65 -9.18
N CYS A 255 -0.11 23.43 -8.34
CA CYS A 255 -1.06 24.47 -8.00
C CYS A 255 -0.40 25.56 -7.16
N TYR A 256 -0.94 26.78 -7.23
CA TYR A 256 -0.53 27.81 -6.29
C TYR A 256 -0.98 27.41 -4.87
N PHE A 257 -0.11 27.63 -3.89
CA PHE A 257 -0.43 27.47 -2.48
C PHE A 257 0.40 28.46 -1.67
N ASN A 258 -0.09 28.83 -0.49
CA ASN A 258 0.61 29.77 0.37
C ASN A 258 1.91 29.14 0.91
N LYS A 259 3.07 29.75 0.59
CA LYS A 259 4.40 29.27 0.99
C LYS A 259 4.96 30.02 2.21
N ASP A 260 4.41 31.20 2.50
CA ASP A 260 4.90 32.08 3.57
C ASP A 260 4.42 31.61 4.95
N THR A 261 3.49 30.66 4.96
CA THR A 261 3.06 29.86 6.10
C THR A 261 3.46 28.41 5.84
N GLU A 262 4.60 27.95 6.37
CA GLU A 262 4.72 26.54 6.75
C GLU A 262 3.63 26.28 7.82
N SER A 263 2.38 26.11 7.36
CA SER A 263 1.18 25.76 8.13
C SER A 263 0.99 26.46 9.47
N LEU A 264 1.39 27.73 9.62
CA LEU A 264 1.15 28.51 10.84
C LEU A 264 -0.36 28.70 11.04
N GLY A 265 -0.98 27.79 11.79
CA GLY A 265 -2.39 27.84 12.17
C GLY A 265 -3.23 26.62 11.82
N CYS A 266 -2.77 25.72 10.94
CA CYS A 266 -3.53 24.51 10.60
C CYS A 266 -3.19 23.35 11.53
N SER A 267 -4.23 22.67 12.04
CA SER A 267 -4.11 21.40 12.76
C SER A 267 -4.46 20.21 11.84
N HIS A 268 -4.24 18.98 12.31
CA HIS A 268 -4.64 17.79 11.57
C HIS A 268 -6.17 17.56 11.53
N GLU A 269 -6.93 18.29 12.34
CA GLU A 269 -8.40 18.35 12.21
C GLU A 269 -8.81 19.03 10.90
N GLU A 270 -7.91 19.77 10.24
CA GLU A 270 -8.16 20.50 9.00
C GLU A 270 -7.56 19.79 7.78
N ASP A 271 -7.20 18.51 7.91
CA ASP A 271 -6.64 17.77 6.78
C ASP A 271 -7.67 17.55 5.67
N ALA A 272 -7.29 17.96 4.45
CA ALA A 272 -8.11 17.88 3.26
C ALA A 272 -8.24 16.44 2.73
N GLY A 273 -9.43 16.09 2.26
CA GLY A 273 -9.75 14.80 1.66
C GLY A 273 -10.44 14.92 0.30
N VAL A 274 -10.49 13.80 -0.43
CA VAL A 274 -11.22 13.70 -1.70
C VAL A 274 -12.06 12.44 -1.78
N ARG A 275 -13.14 12.52 -2.57
CA ARG A 275 -13.81 11.35 -3.15
C ARG A 275 -13.85 11.51 -4.64
N CYS A 276 -13.28 10.57 -5.37
CA CYS A 276 -13.21 10.59 -6.83
C CYS A 276 -14.36 9.79 -7.46
N ASN A 277 -14.70 10.12 -8.70
CA ASN A 277 -15.64 9.34 -9.50
C ASN A 277 -14.97 8.09 -10.07
N VAL A 278 -15.03 6.96 -9.37
CA VAL A 278 -14.41 5.70 -9.85
C VAL A 278 -15.34 4.96 -10.82
N PRO A 279 -14.84 4.49 -11.98
CA PRO A 279 -15.67 3.74 -12.93
C PRO A 279 -16.13 2.40 -12.33
N ALA A 280 -17.39 2.04 -12.59
CA ALA A 280 -17.95 0.77 -12.15
C ALA A 280 -17.35 -0.39 -12.98
N MET A 281 -16.42 -1.14 -12.38
CA MET A 281 -15.71 -2.27 -13.03
C MET A 281 -16.50 -3.60 -13.00
N GLY A 282 -17.68 -3.63 -12.39
CA GLY A 282 -18.53 -4.84 -12.35
C GLY A 282 -18.07 -5.96 -11.41
N PHE A 283 -16.96 -5.79 -10.68
CA PHE A 283 -16.45 -6.82 -9.74
C PHE A 283 -17.47 -7.23 -8.67
N GLN A 284 -18.39 -6.34 -8.30
CA GLN A 284 -19.47 -6.60 -7.35
C GLN A 284 -20.42 -7.71 -7.79
N GLN A 285 -20.54 -7.99 -9.09
CA GLN A 285 -21.48 -8.99 -9.60
C GLN A 285 -21.02 -10.44 -9.36
N ARG A 286 -19.76 -10.65 -8.97
CA ARG A 286 -19.17 -11.96 -8.72
C ARG A 286 -19.04 -12.31 -7.23
N LEU A 287 -19.53 -11.46 -6.33
CA LEU A 287 -19.45 -11.67 -4.89
C LEU A 287 -20.74 -11.18 -4.22
N ARG A 288 -21.21 -11.89 -3.18
CA ARG A 288 -22.33 -11.43 -2.35
C ARG A 288 -22.20 -11.89 -0.89
N LEU A 289 -22.89 -11.18 0.00
CA LEU A 289 -23.11 -11.61 1.38
C LEU A 289 -24.47 -12.32 1.50
N SER A 290 -24.52 -13.40 2.27
CA SER A 290 -25.67 -14.28 2.38
C SER A 290 -25.93 -14.66 3.85
N GLY A 291 -27.21 -14.68 4.25
CA GLY A 291 -27.65 -15.12 5.58
C GLY A 291 -27.44 -14.15 6.74
N GLY A 292 -26.81 -12.99 6.53
CA GLY A 292 -26.60 -11.94 7.54
C GLY A 292 -27.89 -11.40 8.17
N ARG A 293 -27.78 -10.82 9.38
CA ARG A 293 -28.93 -10.13 10.02
C ARG A 293 -29.24 -8.79 9.36
N ASN A 294 -28.27 -8.22 8.66
CA ASN A 294 -28.37 -6.96 7.92
C ASN A 294 -27.51 -7.03 6.63
N PRO A 295 -27.62 -6.05 5.72
CA PRO A 295 -26.88 -6.06 4.45
C PRO A 295 -25.34 -5.93 4.56
N PHE A 296 -24.82 -5.56 5.73
CA PHE A 296 -23.39 -5.33 5.98
C PHE A 296 -22.68 -6.55 6.54
N GLU A 297 -23.38 -7.65 6.81
CA GLU A 297 -22.75 -8.86 7.30
C GLU A 297 -23.27 -10.10 6.57
N GLY A 298 -22.50 -11.16 6.63
CA GLY A 298 -22.94 -12.46 6.16
C GLY A 298 -21.81 -13.36 5.70
N ARG A 299 -22.21 -14.55 5.29
CA ARG A 299 -21.32 -15.52 4.65
C ARG A 299 -20.91 -15.02 3.27
N VAL A 300 -19.61 -15.11 2.97
CA VAL A 300 -19.06 -14.71 1.67
C VAL A 300 -19.34 -15.80 0.65
N GLU A 301 -20.15 -15.47 -0.35
CA GLU A 301 -20.40 -16.32 -1.51
C GLU A 301 -19.79 -15.67 -2.77
N VAL A 302 -19.07 -16.46 -3.56
CA VAL A 302 -18.43 -16.02 -4.81
C VAL A 302 -18.96 -16.82 -6.00
N LEU A 303 -19.07 -16.15 -7.14
CA LEU A 303 -19.49 -16.76 -8.40
C LEU A 303 -18.24 -17.20 -9.17
N MET A 304 -18.04 -18.50 -9.28
CA MET A 304 -16.88 -19.12 -9.93
C MET A 304 -17.33 -20.04 -11.05
N GLU A 305 -16.47 -20.21 -12.06
CA GLU A 305 -16.71 -21.18 -13.13
C GLU A 305 -16.28 -22.57 -12.68
N ARG A 306 -17.20 -23.55 -12.78
CA ARG A 306 -16.91 -24.98 -12.57
C ARG A 306 -17.59 -25.82 -13.62
N ASN A 307 -16.84 -26.74 -14.23
CA ASN A 307 -17.33 -27.64 -15.27
C ASN A 307 -18.09 -26.90 -16.40
N GLY A 308 -17.61 -25.70 -16.79
CA GLY A 308 -18.20 -24.87 -17.85
C GLY A 308 -19.51 -24.18 -17.48
N SER A 309 -19.86 -24.11 -16.19
CA SER A 309 -21.03 -23.36 -15.69
C SER A 309 -20.66 -22.47 -14.51
N LEU A 310 -21.27 -21.29 -14.44
CA LEU A 310 -21.10 -20.38 -13.29
C LEU A 310 -21.92 -20.90 -12.10
N VAL A 311 -21.23 -21.15 -10.99
CA VAL A 311 -21.83 -21.64 -9.75
C VAL A 311 -21.48 -20.72 -8.59
N TRP A 312 -22.48 -20.44 -7.75
CA TRP A 312 -22.26 -19.80 -6.47
C TRP A 312 -21.70 -20.83 -5.48
N GLY A 313 -20.71 -20.43 -4.72
CA GLY A 313 -20.19 -21.24 -3.63
C GLY A 313 -19.55 -20.40 -2.53
N THR A 314 -19.10 -21.06 -1.48
CA THR A 314 -18.45 -20.43 -0.33
C THR A 314 -16.94 -20.33 -0.48
N VAL A 315 -16.34 -19.45 0.32
CA VAL A 315 -14.90 -19.34 0.51
C VAL A 315 -14.49 -20.11 1.76
N CYS A 316 -13.38 -20.85 1.71
CA CYS A 316 -12.81 -21.56 2.85
C CYS A 316 -12.49 -20.57 3.99
N GLY A 317 -12.93 -20.85 5.21
CA GLY A 317 -12.66 -19.99 6.37
C GLY A 317 -11.26 -20.16 6.98
N GLU A 318 -10.47 -21.14 6.56
CA GLU A 318 -9.13 -21.35 7.12
C GLU A 318 -8.18 -20.20 6.75
N SER A 319 -7.50 -19.66 7.77
CA SER A 319 -6.63 -18.48 7.65
C SER A 319 -7.33 -17.21 7.15
N TRP A 320 -8.67 -17.18 7.16
CA TRP A 320 -9.45 -15.98 6.83
C TRP A 320 -9.27 -14.92 7.93
N GLY A 321 -8.83 -13.72 7.54
CA GLY A 321 -8.54 -12.63 8.44
C GLY A 321 -9.12 -11.29 8.00
N THR A 322 -8.71 -10.24 8.71
CA THR A 322 -9.18 -8.87 8.51
C THR A 322 -8.82 -8.33 7.13
N MET A 323 -7.64 -8.67 6.60
CA MET A 323 -7.18 -8.18 5.29
C MET A 323 -8.04 -8.72 4.13
N GLU A 324 -8.44 -9.98 4.18
CA GLU A 324 -9.38 -10.56 3.21
C GLU A 324 -10.77 -9.92 3.35
N ALA A 325 -11.23 -9.72 4.59
CA ALA A 325 -12.50 -9.07 4.85
C ALA A 325 -12.53 -7.62 4.33
N MET A 326 -11.44 -6.87 4.46
CA MET A 326 -11.30 -5.51 3.93
C MET A 326 -11.50 -5.48 2.42
N VAL A 327 -10.89 -6.43 1.69
CA VAL A 327 -11.08 -6.56 0.24
C VAL A 327 -12.54 -6.88 -0.10
N VAL A 328 -13.21 -7.75 0.66
CA VAL A 328 -14.62 -8.08 0.44
C VAL A 328 -15.53 -6.87 0.66
N CYS A 329 -15.42 -6.20 1.80
CA CYS A 329 -16.25 -5.04 2.13
C CYS A 329 -16.04 -3.90 1.13
N ARG A 330 -14.78 -3.65 0.74
CA ARG A 330 -14.44 -2.66 -0.28
C ARG A 330 -14.96 -3.06 -1.66
N GLN A 331 -14.78 -4.31 -2.08
CA GLN A 331 -15.29 -4.81 -3.36
C GLN A 331 -16.79 -4.56 -3.48
N LEU A 332 -17.55 -4.83 -2.42
CA LEU A 332 -19.00 -4.61 -2.35
C LEU A 332 -19.41 -3.14 -2.17
N GLY A 333 -18.47 -2.24 -1.93
CA GLY A 333 -18.77 -0.83 -1.63
C GLY A 333 -19.46 -0.64 -0.29
N LEU A 334 -19.20 -1.52 0.68
CA LEU A 334 -19.77 -1.51 2.04
C LEU A 334 -18.83 -0.89 3.08
N GLY A 335 -17.74 -0.26 2.63
CA GLY A 335 -16.75 0.39 3.48
C GLY A 335 -15.61 -0.56 3.91
N PHE A 336 -15.19 -0.41 5.16
CA PHE A 336 -14.16 -1.23 5.81
C PHE A 336 -14.75 -2.54 6.34
N ALA A 337 -13.90 -3.52 6.60
CA ALA A 337 -14.28 -4.64 7.45
C ALA A 337 -14.36 -4.16 8.90
N SER A 338 -15.38 -4.57 9.64
CA SER A 338 -15.41 -4.49 11.09
C SER A 338 -14.94 -5.82 11.72
N ASN A 339 -15.35 -6.95 11.13
CA ASN A 339 -15.00 -8.28 11.60
C ASN A 339 -14.77 -9.28 10.45
N ALA A 340 -13.87 -10.23 10.69
CA ALA A 340 -13.64 -11.40 9.85
C ALA A 340 -13.98 -12.67 10.64
N PHE A 341 -14.73 -13.58 10.01
CA PHE A 341 -15.20 -14.82 10.63
C PHE A 341 -14.68 -16.03 9.86
N GLN A 342 -14.03 -16.96 10.56
CA GLN A 342 -13.57 -18.23 9.99
C GLN A 342 -14.68 -19.29 9.97
N GLU A 343 -15.72 -19.12 10.78
CA GLU A 343 -16.88 -20.00 10.85
C GLU A 343 -18.17 -19.19 10.82
N SER A 344 -19.10 -19.58 9.95
CA SER A 344 -20.32 -18.84 9.65
C SER A 344 -21.58 -19.68 9.85
N TRP A 345 -21.54 -20.66 10.75
CA TRP A 345 -22.61 -21.65 10.93
C TRP A 345 -23.98 -21.04 11.30
N TYR A 346 -23.99 -19.82 11.85
CA TYR A 346 -25.18 -19.09 12.30
C TYR A 346 -25.84 -18.23 11.21
N TRP A 347 -25.22 -18.07 10.04
CA TRP A 347 -25.83 -17.39 8.89
C TRP A 347 -26.42 -18.42 7.90
N PRO A 348 -27.76 -18.53 7.81
CA PRO A 348 -28.40 -19.41 6.85
C PRO A 348 -28.28 -18.79 5.45
N GLY A 349 -27.42 -19.32 4.60
CA GLY A 349 -27.41 -18.94 3.19
C GLY A 349 -28.14 -19.94 2.31
N HIS A 350 -28.03 -19.74 0.99
CA HIS A 350 -28.75 -20.57 0.02
C HIS A 350 -28.09 -21.96 -0.07
N VAL A 351 -28.87 -23.02 0.12
CA VAL A 351 -28.35 -24.42 0.15
C VAL A 351 -27.59 -24.79 -1.11
N SER A 352 -27.95 -24.20 -2.26
CA SER A 352 -27.25 -24.44 -3.53
C SER A 352 -25.82 -23.86 -3.60
N ALA A 353 -25.41 -23.08 -2.60
CA ALA A 353 -24.12 -22.40 -2.55
C ALA A 353 -23.21 -22.90 -1.42
N ASP A 354 -23.56 -23.99 -0.72
CA ASP A 354 -22.79 -24.46 0.45
C ASP A 354 -21.41 -25.07 0.09
N ALA A 355 -21.20 -25.45 -1.17
CA ALA A 355 -19.93 -26.01 -1.62
C ALA A 355 -18.82 -24.95 -1.63
N VAL A 356 -17.63 -25.33 -1.14
CA VAL A 356 -16.45 -24.46 -1.21
C VAL A 356 -15.97 -24.37 -2.67
N VAL A 357 -15.81 -23.15 -3.16
CA VAL A 357 -15.36 -22.83 -4.53
C VAL A 357 -14.06 -22.02 -4.57
N MET A 358 -13.60 -21.51 -3.43
CA MET A 358 -12.35 -20.76 -3.30
C MET A 358 -11.68 -21.10 -1.95
N SER A 359 -10.36 -21.24 -1.93
CA SER A 359 -9.61 -21.61 -0.71
C SER A 359 -8.20 -21.02 -0.70
N GLY A 360 -7.57 -20.95 0.48
CA GLY A 360 -6.21 -20.44 0.65
C GLY A 360 -6.06 -18.96 0.31
N VAL A 361 -7.14 -18.17 0.49
CA VAL A 361 -7.16 -16.74 0.15
C VAL A 361 -6.25 -15.98 1.12
N ARG A 362 -5.33 -15.20 0.56
CA ARG A 362 -4.41 -14.31 1.28
C ARG A 362 -4.31 -12.99 0.53
N CYS A 363 -4.78 -11.93 1.15
CA CYS A 363 -4.79 -10.58 0.60
C CYS A 363 -3.69 -9.73 1.24
N ALA A 364 -3.08 -8.85 0.45
CA ALA A 364 -2.27 -7.73 0.93
C ALA A 364 -3.13 -6.57 1.45
N GLY A 365 -4.43 -6.58 1.16
CA GLY A 365 -5.41 -5.55 1.53
C GLY A 365 -5.53 -4.40 0.54
N THR A 366 -4.78 -4.43 -0.58
CA THR A 366 -4.79 -3.39 -1.64
C THR A 366 -5.54 -3.82 -2.89
N GLU A 367 -5.94 -5.09 -2.96
CA GLU A 367 -6.62 -5.70 -4.09
C GLU A 367 -8.00 -5.10 -4.30
N MET A 368 -8.39 -4.92 -5.57
CA MET A 368 -9.71 -4.38 -5.94
C MET A 368 -10.84 -5.42 -5.84
N SER A 369 -10.51 -6.71 -5.82
CA SER A 369 -11.47 -7.81 -5.68
C SER A 369 -10.80 -9.02 -5.03
N LEU A 370 -11.62 -9.86 -4.40
CA LEU A 370 -11.16 -11.07 -3.72
C LEU A 370 -10.44 -12.04 -4.67
N SER A 371 -10.83 -12.06 -5.94
CA SER A 371 -10.21 -12.88 -6.99
C SER A 371 -8.80 -12.44 -7.40
N HIS A 372 -8.36 -11.23 -7.00
CA HIS A 372 -7.00 -10.76 -7.24
C HIS A 372 -6.05 -11.07 -6.08
N CYS A 373 -6.59 -11.48 -4.93
CA CYS A 373 -5.78 -11.95 -3.82
C CYS A 373 -5.11 -13.27 -4.20
N LEU A 374 -3.98 -13.59 -3.55
CA LEU A 374 -3.38 -14.90 -3.70
C LEU A 374 -4.37 -15.96 -3.20
N HIS A 375 -4.70 -16.95 -4.02
CA HIS A 375 -5.58 -18.05 -3.63
C HIS A 375 -5.23 -19.33 -4.40
N HIS A 376 -5.69 -20.48 -3.92
CA HIS A 376 -5.52 -21.73 -4.66
C HIS A 376 -6.32 -21.69 -5.98
N GLY A 377 -5.76 -22.28 -7.04
CA GLY A 377 -6.41 -22.40 -8.35
C GLY A 377 -7.52 -23.46 -8.37
N GLU A 378 -7.50 -24.36 -9.36
CA GLU A 378 -8.54 -25.40 -9.51
C GLU A 378 -8.56 -26.41 -8.35
N HIS A 379 -7.39 -26.70 -7.77
CA HIS A 379 -7.24 -27.62 -6.65
C HIS A 379 -7.53 -26.90 -5.33
N LEU A 380 -8.75 -27.08 -4.82
CA LEU A 380 -9.12 -26.58 -3.51
C LEU A 380 -8.58 -27.46 -2.39
N SER A 381 -8.05 -26.81 -1.35
CA SER A 381 -7.70 -27.45 -0.09
C SER A 381 -8.40 -26.70 1.04
N CYS A 382 -9.27 -27.40 1.75
CA CYS A 382 -9.94 -26.86 2.93
C CYS A 382 -10.16 -28.02 3.93
N PRO A 383 -9.11 -28.40 4.68
CA PRO A 383 -9.10 -29.54 5.62
C PRO A 383 -10.25 -29.50 6.63
N ARG A 384 -10.70 -28.29 7.00
CA ARG A 384 -11.80 -28.06 7.95
C ARG A 384 -13.12 -27.64 7.28
N GLY A 385 -13.25 -27.57 5.94
CA GLY A 385 -14.33 -26.77 5.32
C GLY A 385 -15.29 -27.41 4.32
N GLY A 386 -16.50 -26.83 4.32
CA GLY A 386 -17.72 -27.18 3.60
C GLY A 386 -18.96 -26.71 4.39
N GLY A 387 -19.74 -25.76 3.89
CA GLY A 387 -20.92 -25.22 4.58
C GLY A 387 -20.61 -24.37 5.82
N ARG A 388 -20.62 -24.96 7.03
CA ARG A 388 -20.56 -24.25 8.34
C ARG A 388 -19.23 -23.56 8.64
N PHE A 389 -18.13 -24.03 8.06
CA PHE A 389 -16.77 -23.49 8.22
C PHE A 389 -16.37 -22.62 7.02
N SER A 390 -17.32 -21.81 6.54
CA SER A 390 -17.07 -20.86 5.47
C SER A 390 -16.75 -19.49 6.03
N ALA A 391 -15.98 -18.74 5.25
CA ALA A 391 -15.62 -17.39 5.57
C ALA A 391 -16.84 -16.47 5.58
N GLY A 392 -16.82 -15.52 6.52
CA GLY A 392 -17.80 -14.46 6.60
C GLY A 392 -17.18 -13.13 6.98
N VAL A 393 -17.94 -12.07 6.78
CA VAL A 393 -17.51 -10.71 7.09
C VAL A 393 -18.63 -9.91 7.73
N SER A 394 -18.25 -8.88 8.47
CA SER A 394 -19.10 -7.74 8.79
C SER A 394 -18.38 -6.48 8.35
N CYS A 395 -19.11 -5.53 7.80
CA CYS A 395 -18.58 -4.30 7.21
C CYS A 395 -19.12 -3.07 7.96
N SER A 396 -18.38 -1.97 7.87
CA SER A 396 -18.71 -0.67 8.45
C SER A 396 -18.24 0.45 7.52
N GLU A 397 -18.97 1.56 7.48
CA GLU A 397 -18.57 2.74 6.70
C GLU A 397 -17.34 3.46 7.28
N THR A 398 -17.01 3.19 8.55
CA THR A 398 -15.90 3.83 9.28
C THR A 398 -15.04 2.79 9.99
N ALA A 399 -13.76 3.13 10.19
CA ALA A 399 -12.79 2.36 10.97
C ALA A 399 -11.83 3.31 11.72
N PRO A 400 -11.24 2.87 12.86
CA PRO A 400 -10.15 3.59 13.52
C PRO A 400 -8.87 3.59 12.67
N ASP A 401 -7.87 4.39 13.04
CA ASP A 401 -6.54 4.42 12.42
C ASP A 401 -5.49 4.73 13.49
N LEU A 402 -4.74 3.72 13.93
CA LEU A 402 -3.79 3.86 15.01
C LEU A 402 -2.41 4.29 14.52
N VAL A 403 -1.92 5.40 15.05
CA VAL A 403 -0.61 5.95 14.69
C VAL A 403 0.23 6.19 15.94
N LEU A 404 1.45 5.65 15.95
CA LEU A 404 2.40 5.92 17.04
C LEU A 404 3.12 7.25 16.80
N ASN A 405 3.23 8.09 17.82
CA ASN A 405 4.02 9.32 17.77
C ASN A 405 5.54 9.02 17.84
N PRO A 406 6.30 9.16 16.75
CA PRO A 406 7.72 8.79 16.73
C PRO A 406 8.60 9.74 17.56
N GLN A 407 8.21 11.02 17.69
CA GLN A 407 8.98 12.01 18.44
C GLN A 407 9.00 11.68 19.94
N ILE A 408 7.89 11.19 20.48
CA ILE A 408 7.79 10.78 21.88
C ILE A 408 8.73 9.61 22.18
N VAL A 409 8.84 8.63 21.28
CA VAL A 409 9.80 7.52 21.41
C VAL A 409 11.22 8.07 21.45
N GLU A 410 11.59 8.92 20.50
CA GLU A 410 12.94 9.49 20.39
C GLU A 410 13.33 10.28 21.65
N GLN A 411 12.42 11.14 22.14
CA GLN A 411 12.68 12.04 23.28
C GLN A 411 12.71 11.32 24.64
N THR A 412 11.99 10.21 24.78
CA THR A 412 11.82 9.52 26.07
C THR A 412 12.65 8.25 26.20
N THR A 413 13.52 7.96 25.23
CA THR A 413 14.35 6.76 25.25
C THR A 413 15.50 6.87 26.25
N TYR A 414 15.67 5.88 27.14
CA TYR A 414 16.84 5.78 28.02
C TYR A 414 17.13 4.33 28.45
N LEU A 415 18.30 4.12 29.07
CA LEU A 415 18.70 2.84 29.65
C LEU A 415 18.48 2.82 31.17
N GLU A 416 17.95 1.73 31.69
CA GLU A 416 17.85 1.44 33.12
C GLU A 416 18.43 0.05 33.41
N ASP A 417 19.33 -0.04 34.38
CA ASP A 417 19.77 -1.34 34.93
C ASP A 417 18.94 -1.64 36.19
N ARG A 418 18.05 -2.64 36.12
CA ARG A 418 17.19 -3.05 37.24
C ARG A 418 17.55 -4.43 37.75
N THR A 419 17.58 -4.60 39.07
CA THR A 419 17.79 -5.90 39.70
C THR A 419 16.62 -6.85 39.47
N MET A 420 16.91 -8.14 39.28
CA MET A 420 15.88 -9.17 39.08
C MET A 420 14.84 -9.23 40.20
N PHE A 421 15.18 -8.95 41.46
CA PHE A 421 14.21 -8.96 42.55
C PHE A 421 13.06 -7.93 42.36
N MET A 422 13.30 -6.84 41.63
CA MET A 422 12.28 -5.81 41.31
C MET A 422 11.47 -6.15 40.05
N LEU A 423 11.89 -7.17 39.29
CA LEU A 423 11.33 -7.52 37.98
C LEU A 423 10.50 -8.81 38.03
N GLN A 424 10.09 -9.26 39.22
CA GLN A 424 9.31 -10.50 39.38
C GLN A 424 8.04 -10.48 38.52
N CYS A 425 7.33 -9.36 38.53
CA CYS A 425 6.12 -9.17 37.74
C CYS A 425 6.38 -9.20 36.23
N ALA A 426 7.37 -8.44 35.77
CA ALA A 426 7.78 -8.46 34.38
C ALA A 426 8.26 -9.83 33.90
N TYR A 427 8.82 -10.65 34.78
CA TYR A 427 9.20 -12.03 34.47
C TYR A 427 7.96 -12.92 34.28
N GLU A 428 6.95 -12.80 35.16
CA GLU A 428 5.70 -13.56 35.08
C GLU A 428 4.89 -13.19 33.82
N GLU A 429 5.01 -11.95 33.34
CA GLU A 429 4.39 -11.48 32.09
C GLU A 429 5.22 -11.74 30.83
N ASN A 430 6.35 -12.43 30.93
CA ASN A 430 7.26 -12.67 29.80
C ASN A 430 7.83 -11.39 29.15
N CYS A 431 7.95 -10.29 29.90
CA CYS A 431 8.49 -9.01 29.42
C CYS A 431 10.03 -8.93 29.46
N LEU A 432 10.71 -10.01 29.82
CA LEU A 432 12.17 -10.09 29.91
C LEU A 432 12.70 -11.10 28.88
N ALA A 433 13.96 -10.92 28.45
CA ALA A 433 14.57 -11.86 27.53
C ALA A 433 14.71 -13.26 28.15
N LEU A 434 14.78 -14.30 27.31
CA LEU A 434 14.82 -15.70 27.75
C LEU A 434 15.97 -16.04 28.71
N SER A 435 17.08 -15.28 28.69
CA SER A 435 18.19 -15.45 29.63
C SER A 435 17.82 -15.09 31.08
N SER A 436 16.73 -14.35 31.30
CA SER A 436 16.25 -13.94 32.62
C SER A 436 15.87 -15.13 33.50
N SER A 437 15.36 -16.24 32.93
CA SER A 437 15.00 -17.45 33.69
C SER A 437 16.17 -18.09 34.45
N ASN A 438 17.40 -17.89 34.00
CA ASN A 438 18.62 -18.41 34.64
C ASN A 438 19.41 -17.32 35.39
N THR A 439 18.86 -16.11 35.50
CA THR A 439 19.56 -14.96 36.08
C THR A 439 19.32 -14.90 37.61
N PRO A 440 20.38 -14.82 38.45
CA PRO A 440 20.24 -14.69 39.90
C PRO A 440 19.47 -13.42 40.32
N ALA A 441 18.74 -13.49 41.44
CA ALA A 441 17.91 -12.38 41.95
C ALA A 441 18.69 -11.07 42.24
N ASN A 442 19.98 -11.18 42.56
CA ASN A 442 20.88 -10.06 42.82
C ASN A 442 21.59 -9.52 41.57
N SER A 443 21.37 -10.13 40.41
CA SER A 443 21.87 -9.64 39.13
C SER A 443 20.92 -8.59 38.55
N PHE A 444 21.41 -7.88 37.54
CA PHE A 444 20.68 -6.83 36.85
C PHE A 444 20.23 -7.28 35.46
N ARG A 445 19.15 -6.66 34.98
CA ARG A 445 18.73 -6.64 33.58
C ARG A 445 18.89 -5.22 33.07
N ARG A 446 19.36 -5.08 31.83
CA ARG A 446 19.47 -3.79 31.16
C ARG A 446 18.27 -3.58 30.26
N LEU A 447 17.49 -2.56 30.57
CA LEU A 447 16.22 -2.27 29.92
C LEU A 447 16.34 -1.01 29.07
N LEU A 448 16.00 -1.13 27.78
CA LEU A 448 15.81 -0.01 26.88
C LEU A 448 14.38 0.49 27.02
N ARG A 449 14.17 1.57 27.78
CA ARG A 449 12.85 2.16 28.04
C ARG A 449 12.55 3.28 27.07
N PHE A 450 11.26 3.49 26.82
CA PHE A 450 10.71 4.53 25.94
C PHE A 450 9.20 4.68 26.24
N SER A 451 8.57 5.79 25.86
CA SER A 451 7.12 5.93 25.92
C SER A 451 6.49 5.63 24.57
N SER A 452 5.30 5.04 24.56
CA SER A 452 4.49 4.88 23.36
C SER A 452 3.22 5.72 23.50
N GLN A 453 3.02 6.67 22.60
CA GLN A 453 1.79 7.43 22.49
C GLN A 453 1.10 7.02 21.19
N ILE A 454 -0.07 6.39 21.31
CA ILE A 454 -0.83 5.83 20.19
C ILE A 454 -2.09 6.66 19.98
N HIS A 455 -2.15 7.35 18.86
CA HIS A 455 -3.27 8.18 18.44
C HIS A 455 -4.30 7.37 17.68
N ASN A 456 -5.59 7.68 17.85
CA ASN A 456 -6.63 7.23 16.92
C ASN A 456 -7.01 8.37 15.98
N ASN A 457 -6.38 8.36 14.81
CA ASN A 457 -6.57 9.34 13.74
C ASN A 457 -7.62 8.88 12.71
N GLY A 458 -8.41 7.85 13.03
CA GLY A 458 -9.37 7.26 12.11
C GLY A 458 -10.70 8.02 12.05
N GLN A 459 -11.75 7.27 11.73
CA GLN A 459 -13.12 7.80 11.60
C GLN A 459 -14.08 7.26 12.66
N SER A 460 -13.65 6.29 13.46
CA SER A 460 -14.43 5.70 14.55
C SER A 460 -13.52 5.29 15.70
N ASP A 461 -14.10 5.09 16.87
CA ASP A 461 -13.36 4.67 18.06
C ASP A 461 -12.69 3.32 17.85
N PHE A 462 -11.44 3.16 18.29
CA PHE A 462 -10.77 1.88 18.35
C PHE A 462 -11.31 1.10 19.54
N ARG A 463 -11.71 -0.17 19.33
CA ARG A 463 -12.30 -1.02 20.35
C ARG A 463 -11.64 -2.40 20.36
N PRO A 464 -11.40 -2.99 21.55
CA PRO A 464 -10.88 -4.34 21.63
C PRO A 464 -11.88 -5.33 21.01
N LYS A 465 -11.36 -6.31 20.26
CA LYS A 465 -12.17 -7.39 19.66
C LYS A 465 -12.81 -8.30 20.72
N ALA A 466 -12.08 -8.51 21.81
CA ALA A 466 -12.47 -9.38 22.90
C ALA A 466 -13.58 -8.73 23.74
N SER A 467 -14.64 -9.48 24.03
CA SER A 467 -15.70 -8.99 24.92
C SER A 467 -15.20 -8.92 26.36
N ARG A 468 -15.88 -8.11 27.18
CA ARG A 468 -15.46 -7.84 28.57
C ARG A 468 -15.29 -9.09 29.43
N GLU A 469 -16.03 -10.17 29.13
CA GLU A 469 -15.91 -11.43 29.88
C GLU A 469 -14.62 -12.21 29.57
N SER A 470 -13.93 -11.87 28.47
CA SER A 470 -12.69 -12.51 28.03
C SER A 470 -11.44 -11.72 28.39
N TRP A 471 -11.57 -10.55 29.02
CA TRP A 471 -10.42 -9.76 29.46
C TRP A 471 -9.72 -10.44 30.63
N VAL A 472 -8.39 -10.44 30.59
CA VAL A 472 -7.55 -11.10 31.59
C VAL A 472 -7.08 -10.06 32.60
N TRP A 473 -7.38 -10.30 33.89
CA TRP A 473 -6.85 -9.46 34.96
C TRP A 473 -5.36 -9.73 35.15
N HIS A 474 -4.57 -8.66 35.25
CA HIS A 474 -3.15 -8.78 35.53
C HIS A 474 -2.80 -8.30 36.94
N ASP A 475 -2.42 -9.24 37.82
CA ASP A 475 -2.20 -8.99 39.25
C ASP A 475 -1.09 -7.98 39.52
N CYS A 476 -0.05 -7.97 38.68
CA CYS A 476 1.06 -7.04 38.82
C CYS A 476 0.69 -5.58 38.54
N HIS A 477 -0.31 -5.38 37.68
CA HIS A 477 -0.66 -4.05 37.19
C HIS A 477 -2.05 -3.58 37.61
N ARG A 478 -2.82 -4.46 38.27
CA ARG A 478 -4.10 -4.19 38.92
C ARG A 478 -5.16 -3.58 37.97
N HIS A 479 -5.21 -4.08 36.75
CA HIS A 479 -6.28 -3.80 35.79
C HIS A 479 -6.41 -4.95 34.78
N TYR A 480 -7.38 -4.84 33.87
CA TYR A 480 -7.70 -5.85 32.86
C TYR A 480 -7.04 -5.53 31.51
N HIS A 481 -6.38 -6.53 30.91
CA HIS A 481 -5.88 -6.47 29.54
C HIS A 481 -7.00 -6.89 28.57
N SER A 482 -7.33 -6.02 27.62
CA SER A 482 -8.39 -6.26 26.61
C SER A 482 -7.88 -6.83 25.27
N MET A 483 -6.56 -6.81 25.07
CA MET A 483 -5.82 -7.42 23.96
C MET A 483 -4.50 -8.02 24.49
N GLU A 484 -4.22 -9.27 24.13
CA GLU A 484 -3.01 -9.97 24.58
C GLU A 484 -1.73 -9.40 23.96
N ILE A 485 -1.78 -8.98 22.69
CA ILE A 485 -0.64 -8.39 21.98
C ILE A 485 -1.12 -7.12 21.28
N PHE A 486 -0.89 -5.97 21.91
CA PHE A 486 -1.20 -4.69 21.30
C PHE A 486 -0.04 -4.12 20.51
N THR A 487 1.19 -4.28 21.03
CA THR A 487 2.40 -3.82 20.34
C THR A 487 3.55 -4.82 20.43
N HIS A 488 4.30 -4.94 19.33
CA HIS A 488 5.60 -5.62 19.30
C HIS A 488 6.73 -4.60 19.33
N TYR A 489 7.74 -4.87 20.15
CA TYR A 489 8.95 -4.06 20.26
C TYR A 489 10.13 -4.90 19.80
N ASP A 490 10.77 -4.49 18.70
CA ASP A 490 11.85 -5.24 18.12
C ASP A 490 13.12 -4.38 18.05
N LEU A 491 14.24 -4.96 18.46
CA LEU A 491 15.56 -4.44 18.15
C LEU A 491 16.17 -5.32 17.04
N LEU A 492 16.31 -4.74 15.86
CA LEU A 492 16.76 -5.41 14.66
C LEU A 492 18.21 -5.04 14.34
N SER A 493 18.96 -5.96 13.74
CA SER A 493 20.24 -5.64 13.10
C SER A 493 20.01 -4.78 11.86
N LEU A 494 21.07 -4.17 11.33
CA LEU A 494 21.00 -3.46 10.05
C LEU A 494 20.57 -4.36 8.87
N ASN A 495 20.71 -5.68 9.01
CA ASN A 495 20.27 -6.66 8.03
C ASN A 495 18.80 -7.07 8.21
N GLY A 496 18.09 -6.50 9.20
CA GLY A 496 16.68 -6.80 9.48
C GLY A 496 16.44 -8.03 10.34
N THR A 497 17.49 -8.69 10.85
CA THR A 497 17.33 -9.84 11.76
C THR A 497 17.03 -9.36 13.17
N LYS A 498 16.01 -9.93 13.82
CA LYS A 498 15.68 -9.65 15.21
C LYS A 498 16.84 -10.09 16.14
N VAL A 499 17.31 -9.16 16.98
CA VAL A 499 18.45 -9.36 17.91
C VAL A 499 17.96 -9.38 19.35
N ALA A 500 16.96 -8.56 19.65
CA ALA A 500 16.19 -8.63 20.88
C ALA A 500 14.75 -8.27 20.58
N ASP A 501 13.86 -8.72 21.44
CA ASP A 501 12.45 -8.39 21.39
C ASP A 501 11.89 -8.13 22.78
N GLY A 502 10.81 -7.38 22.76
CA GLY A 502 9.91 -7.16 23.84
C GLY A 502 8.51 -7.08 23.26
N HIS A 503 7.54 -7.04 24.15
CA HIS A 503 6.17 -6.84 23.74
C HIS A 503 5.42 -6.14 24.87
N LYS A 504 4.27 -5.59 24.50
CA LYS A 504 3.34 -5.04 25.46
C LYS A 504 1.94 -5.53 25.08
N ALA A 505 1.37 -6.31 25.98
CA ALA A 505 -0.08 -6.52 26.00
C ALA A 505 -0.77 -5.15 26.12
N SER A 506 -2.00 -4.99 25.61
CA SER A 506 -2.75 -3.77 25.96
C SER A 506 -2.93 -3.82 27.48
N PHE A 507 -2.24 -2.93 28.17
CA PHE A 507 -2.38 -2.76 29.60
C PHE A 507 -3.82 -2.28 29.82
N CYS A 508 -4.13 -1.12 29.24
CA CYS A 508 -5.42 -0.47 29.27
C CYS A 508 -5.59 0.28 27.94
N LEU A 509 -6.75 0.19 27.27
CA LEU A 509 -7.06 1.10 26.15
C LEU A 509 -7.94 2.22 26.70
N GLU A 510 -7.37 3.43 26.85
CA GLU A 510 -8.07 4.61 27.36
C GLU A 510 -7.70 5.91 26.65
N ASP A 511 -8.52 6.94 26.87
CA ASP A 511 -8.28 8.28 26.36
C ASP A 511 -7.37 9.05 27.34
N SER A 512 -6.06 8.91 27.19
CA SER A 512 -5.09 9.61 28.04
C SER A 512 -5.22 11.13 27.91
N GLU A 513 -5.25 11.65 26.69
CA GLU A 513 -5.52 13.05 26.30
C GLU A 513 -6.16 13.07 24.91
N CYS A 514 -6.77 14.20 24.54
CA CYS A 514 -7.46 14.40 23.27
C CYS A 514 -7.17 15.78 22.70
N ASP A 515 -7.42 15.93 21.40
CA ASP A 515 -7.39 17.22 20.71
C ASP A 515 -8.42 18.21 21.32
N GLU A 516 -8.22 19.51 21.06
CA GLU A 516 -9.02 20.57 21.68
C GLU A 516 -10.51 20.46 21.31
N GLY A 517 -11.36 20.36 22.33
CA GLY A 517 -12.82 20.25 22.13
C GLY A 517 -13.35 18.82 22.04
N ILE A 518 -12.48 17.80 22.09
CA ILE A 518 -12.87 16.40 22.18
C ILE A 518 -12.90 15.95 23.64
N GLU A 519 -13.99 15.32 24.06
CA GLU A 519 -14.14 14.79 25.42
C GLU A 519 -13.66 13.33 25.50
N LYS A 520 -12.87 13.03 26.54
CA LYS A 520 -12.46 11.66 26.90
C LYS A 520 -13.67 10.79 27.22
N ARG A 521 -13.70 9.56 26.71
CA ARG A 521 -14.79 8.60 26.90
C ARG A 521 -14.34 7.30 27.56
N TYR A 522 -13.16 6.81 27.23
CA TYR A 522 -12.67 5.51 27.70
C TYR A 522 -11.72 5.67 28.89
N GLU A 523 -11.93 4.86 29.92
CA GLU A 523 -11.13 4.84 31.14
C GLU A 523 -11.15 3.41 31.70
N CYS A 524 -9.97 2.85 32.00
CA CYS A 524 -9.91 1.46 32.48
C CYS A 524 -10.21 1.31 33.97
N ALA A 525 -10.15 2.41 34.73
CA ALA A 525 -10.46 2.41 36.15
C ALA A 525 -11.87 1.84 36.40
N ASN A 526 -12.03 1.14 37.52
CA ASN A 526 -13.31 0.55 37.93
C ASN A 526 -13.93 -0.41 36.90
N PHE A 527 -13.09 -1.09 36.11
CA PHE A 527 -13.51 -2.00 35.04
C PHE A 527 -14.37 -1.27 33.99
N GLY A 528 -13.99 -0.03 33.65
CA GLY A 528 -14.66 0.77 32.64
C GLY A 528 -14.54 0.20 31.23
N GLU A 529 -15.28 0.82 30.31
CA GLU A 529 -15.21 0.51 28.88
C GLU A 529 -13.84 0.91 28.34
N GLN A 530 -13.25 0.03 27.53
CA GLN A 530 -11.94 0.26 26.92
C GLN A 530 -12.07 0.62 25.44
N GLY A 531 -11.16 1.48 24.99
CA GLY A 531 -11.07 1.96 23.62
C GLY A 531 -10.23 3.24 23.51
N ILE A 532 -10.04 3.71 22.29
CA ILE A 532 -9.41 5.01 22.01
C ILE A 532 -10.36 5.79 21.11
N THR A 533 -10.88 6.91 21.61
CA THR A 533 -11.80 7.80 20.90
C THR A 533 -11.09 8.47 19.73
N VAL A 534 -11.83 8.77 18.64
CA VAL A 534 -11.28 9.52 17.50
C VAL A 534 -10.75 10.88 17.97
N GLY A 535 -9.52 11.24 17.56
CA GLY A 535 -8.85 12.48 17.98
C GLY A 535 -8.30 12.44 19.42
N CYS A 536 -8.28 11.26 20.04
CA CYS A 536 -7.60 11.01 21.30
C CYS A 536 -6.41 10.08 21.12
N TRP A 537 -5.57 10.02 22.15
CA TRP A 537 -4.45 9.10 22.20
C TRP A 537 -4.31 8.43 23.56
N ASP A 538 -3.71 7.25 23.54
CA ASP A 538 -3.35 6.48 24.71
C ASP A 538 -1.82 6.53 24.94
N THR A 539 -1.40 6.89 26.15
CA THR A 539 0.02 7.10 26.48
C THR A 539 0.52 6.07 27.48
N TYR A 540 1.33 5.15 26.98
CA TYR A 540 2.11 4.20 27.75
C TYR A 540 3.45 4.83 28.09
N ARG A 541 3.54 5.42 29.28
CA ARG A 541 4.76 6.13 29.72
C ARG A 541 5.93 5.18 29.98
N HIS A 542 7.15 5.67 29.74
CA HIS A 542 8.41 4.93 29.89
C HIS A 542 8.66 4.32 31.28
N ASP A 543 7.98 4.79 32.33
CA ASP A 543 8.17 4.34 33.72
C ASP A 543 7.33 3.12 34.09
N ILE A 544 6.31 2.76 33.29
CA ILE A 544 5.48 1.59 33.55
C ILE A 544 6.24 0.29 33.26
N ASP A 545 5.83 -0.80 33.91
CA ASP A 545 6.45 -2.11 33.69
C ASP A 545 6.17 -2.63 32.28
N CYS A 546 7.07 -3.47 31.73
CA CYS A 546 7.03 -3.98 30.36
C CYS A 546 7.14 -2.93 29.24
N GLN A 547 7.33 -1.64 29.56
CA GLN A 547 7.55 -0.60 28.56
C GLN A 547 9.03 -0.48 28.19
N TRP A 548 9.59 -1.59 27.69
CA TRP A 548 10.99 -1.69 27.32
C TRP A 548 11.28 -2.83 26.33
N VAL A 549 12.51 -2.84 25.83
CA VAL A 549 13.17 -4.05 25.32
C VAL A 549 14.30 -4.44 26.28
N ASP A 550 14.34 -5.71 26.70
CA ASP A 550 15.45 -6.22 27.50
C ASP A 550 16.67 -6.44 26.59
N ILE A 551 17.70 -5.60 26.76
CA ILE A 551 18.90 -5.60 25.93
C ILE A 551 20.12 -6.15 26.67
N THR A 552 19.92 -6.91 27.76
CA THR A 552 21.00 -7.45 28.60
C THR A 552 22.01 -8.27 27.79
N ASP A 553 21.54 -9.05 26.82
CA ASP A 553 22.37 -9.93 26.00
C ASP A 553 22.84 -9.28 24.69
N VAL A 554 22.43 -8.04 24.44
CA VAL A 554 22.74 -7.31 23.20
C VAL A 554 24.14 -6.70 23.31
N LYS A 555 24.94 -6.90 22.26
CA LYS A 555 26.28 -6.32 22.17
C LYS A 555 26.23 -4.86 21.73
N PRO A 556 27.27 -4.06 21.98
CA PRO A 556 27.39 -2.74 21.37
C PRO A 556 27.37 -2.82 19.83
N GLY A 557 26.71 -1.86 19.18
CA GLY A 557 26.54 -1.83 17.73
C GLY A 557 25.48 -0.83 17.27
N ASP A 558 25.25 -0.83 15.96
CA ASP A 558 24.19 -0.08 15.29
C ASP A 558 23.01 -1.00 14.96
N TYR A 559 21.81 -0.54 15.30
CA TYR A 559 20.56 -1.28 15.27
C TYR A 559 19.44 -0.44 14.68
N ILE A 560 18.34 -1.11 14.33
CA ILE A 560 17.06 -0.49 13.99
C ILE A 560 16.09 -0.87 15.10
N PHE A 561 15.57 0.12 15.81
CA PHE A 561 14.49 -0.09 16.75
C PHE A 561 13.16 0.04 16.03
N GLN A 562 12.24 -0.89 16.27
CA GLN A 562 10.95 -0.97 15.60
C GLN A 562 9.84 -1.19 16.61
N ILE A 563 8.74 -0.45 16.47
CA ILE A 563 7.49 -0.68 17.17
C ILE A 563 6.41 -0.96 16.13
N VAL A 564 5.61 -2.00 16.34
CA VAL A 564 4.45 -2.34 15.49
C VAL A 564 3.19 -2.36 16.34
N ILE A 565 2.21 -1.53 16.01
CA ILE A 565 0.88 -1.50 16.64
C ILE A 565 -0.07 -2.45 15.92
N ASN A 566 -0.95 -3.11 16.67
CA ASN A 566 -1.93 -4.07 16.15
C ASN A 566 -1.32 -5.03 15.11
N PRO A 567 -0.20 -5.70 15.47
CA PRO A 567 0.67 -6.40 14.51
C PRO A 567 0.00 -7.59 13.81
N ASN A 568 -1.06 -8.13 14.42
CA ASN A 568 -1.80 -9.29 13.95
C ASN A 568 -3.07 -8.92 13.19
N TYR A 569 -3.35 -7.62 12.98
CA TYR A 569 -4.59 -7.13 12.36
C TYR A 569 -5.84 -7.61 13.11
N GLU A 570 -5.75 -7.71 14.45
CA GLU A 570 -6.83 -8.26 15.28
C GLU A 570 -8.08 -7.38 15.24
N VAL A 571 -7.86 -6.06 15.28
CA VAL A 571 -8.90 -5.04 15.12
C VAL A 571 -8.76 -4.39 13.75
N ALA A 572 -9.89 -4.10 13.12
CA ALA A 572 -9.95 -3.43 11.83
C ALA A 572 -9.49 -1.97 11.93
N GLU A 573 -8.67 -1.53 10.98
CA GLU A 573 -8.22 -0.14 10.84
C GLU A 573 -8.33 0.34 9.40
N SER A 574 -8.40 1.65 9.20
CA SER A 574 -8.51 2.26 7.87
C SER A 574 -7.19 2.31 7.10
N ASP A 575 -6.06 2.40 7.81
CA ASP A 575 -4.72 2.21 7.26
C ASP A 575 -3.90 1.35 8.24
N TYR A 576 -3.13 0.41 7.72
CA TYR A 576 -2.15 -0.37 8.49
C TYR A 576 -0.71 0.00 8.10
N SER A 577 -0.55 0.85 7.08
CA SER A 577 0.75 1.20 6.51
C SER A 577 1.58 2.11 7.43
N ASN A 578 0.90 2.76 8.37
CA ASN A 578 1.37 3.70 9.40
C ASN A 578 1.49 3.06 10.80
N ASN A 579 1.12 1.79 11.00
CA ASN A 579 1.21 1.09 12.29
C ASN A 579 2.65 0.77 12.75
N ILE A 580 3.66 1.05 11.92
CA ILE A 580 5.05 0.73 12.20
C ILE A 580 5.81 2.03 12.45
N VAL A 581 6.57 2.12 13.52
CA VAL A 581 7.59 3.17 13.72
C VAL A 581 8.97 2.53 13.70
N LYS A 582 9.92 3.19 13.02
CA LYS A 582 11.32 2.79 12.96
C LYS A 582 12.21 3.93 13.39
N CYS A 583 13.23 3.60 14.17
CA CYS A 583 14.26 4.53 14.61
C CYS A 583 15.63 3.91 14.39
N ARG A 584 16.63 4.76 14.11
CA ARG A 584 18.04 4.34 14.17
C ARG A 584 18.47 4.36 15.62
N CYS A 585 19.17 3.29 16.01
CA CYS A 585 19.61 3.08 17.38
C CYS A 585 21.10 2.77 17.39
N ARG A 586 21.89 3.52 18.16
CA ARG A 586 23.31 3.23 18.39
C ARG A 586 23.54 2.92 19.85
N TYR A 587 24.13 1.78 20.16
CA TYR A 587 24.40 1.33 21.52
C TYR A 587 25.91 1.08 21.71
N ASP A 588 26.53 1.73 22.68
CA ASP A 588 27.98 1.60 22.94
C ASP A 588 28.32 0.66 24.12
N GLY A 589 27.32 0.08 24.77
CA GLY A 589 27.49 -0.72 25.99
C GLY A 589 27.27 0.04 27.29
N HIS A 590 27.12 1.36 27.25
CA HIS A 590 26.87 2.22 28.41
C HIS A 590 25.71 3.20 28.19
N ARG A 591 25.57 3.70 26.97
CA ARG A 591 24.55 4.65 26.52
C ARG A 591 23.95 4.18 25.21
N ILE A 592 22.75 4.68 24.96
CA ILE A 592 22.02 4.45 23.73
C ILE A 592 21.56 5.78 23.15
N TRP A 593 21.63 5.91 21.84
CA TRP A 593 21.12 7.05 21.10
C TRP A 593 20.06 6.58 20.14
N MET A 594 18.85 7.14 20.29
CA MET A 594 17.74 6.97 19.36
C MET A 594 17.66 8.22 18.49
N TYR A 595 17.56 8.05 17.18
CA TYR A 595 17.48 9.16 16.24
C TYR A 595 16.78 8.75 14.94
N ASN A 596 16.30 9.74 14.20
CA ASN A 596 15.56 9.55 12.95
C ASN A 596 14.36 8.60 13.14
N CYS A 597 13.62 8.77 14.23
CA CYS A 597 12.36 8.06 14.43
C CYS A 597 11.31 8.56 13.44
N HIS A 598 10.68 7.63 12.72
CA HIS A 598 9.65 7.95 11.74
C HIS A 598 8.66 6.80 11.58
N ILE A 599 7.46 7.13 11.11
CA ILE A 599 6.44 6.15 10.74
C ILE A 599 6.88 5.45 9.44
N GLY A 600 6.70 4.14 9.38
CA GLY A 600 7.05 3.32 8.23
C GLY A 600 6.39 3.85 6.96
N LYS A 601 7.20 4.09 5.92
CA LYS A 601 6.77 4.68 4.62
C LYS A 601 6.42 6.19 4.64
N THR A 602 6.76 6.97 5.68
CA THR A 602 6.76 8.45 5.56
C THR A 602 7.99 8.97 4.84
N LEU A 603 9.10 8.22 4.83
CA LEU A 603 10.32 8.58 4.11
C LEU A 603 10.44 7.85 2.76
N GLN A 604 11.05 8.54 1.80
CA GLN A 604 11.32 8.04 0.45
C GLN A 604 12.24 6.79 0.48
N CYS A 605 11.96 5.81 -0.39
CA CYS A 605 12.78 4.59 -0.56
C CYS A 605 14.23 4.85 -1.06
N PHE A 606 14.62 6.11 -1.32
CA PHE A 606 15.90 6.51 -1.92
C PHE A 606 16.71 7.52 -1.08
N GLN A 607 16.48 7.66 0.22
CA GLN A 607 17.42 8.40 1.07
C GLN A 607 18.67 7.57 1.43
N LEU A 608 19.48 7.27 0.41
CA LEU A 608 20.92 7.05 0.60
C LEU A 608 21.59 8.42 0.48
N HIS A 609 21.49 9.24 1.53
CA HIS A 609 22.35 10.41 1.65
C HIS A 609 23.78 9.92 1.92
N VAL A 610 24.57 9.81 0.85
CA VAL A 610 26.03 9.87 0.97
C VAL A 610 26.36 11.32 1.34
N HIS A 611 26.46 11.60 2.64
CA HIS A 611 27.06 12.83 3.13
C HIS A 611 28.55 12.82 2.77
N PHE A 612 28.91 13.44 1.64
CA PHE A 612 30.25 14.00 1.49
C PHE A 612 30.27 15.31 2.27
N THR A 613 30.78 15.25 3.49
CA THR A 613 31.16 16.44 4.25
C THR A 613 32.27 17.17 3.49
N THR A 614 31.98 18.39 3.09
CA THR A 614 32.95 19.36 2.59
C THR A 614 33.89 19.74 3.74
N GLY A 615 35.12 19.24 3.70
CA GLY A 615 36.14 19.57 4.70
C GLY A 615 37.55 19.23 4.23
N PHE A 616 38.24 20.26 3.75
CA PHE A 616 39.70 20.41 3.62
C PHE A 616 40.49 19.48 2.68
N LEU A 617 40.93 20.11 1.59
CA LEU A 617 42.13 19.83 0.80
C LEU A 617 43.29 19.21 1.59
N SER A 618 43.77 18.04 1.16
CA SER A 618 45.19 17.84 0.90
C SER A 618 45.37 16.86 -0.27
N MET A 619 46.23 17.25 -1.22
CA MET A 619 46.63 16.51 -2.40
C MET A 619 47.34 15.18 -2.03
N LEU A 620 47.34 14.23 -2.99
CA LEU A 620 47.83 12.83 -2.97
C LEU A 620 46.65 11.87 -2.72
N ASP A 621 46.14 11.03 -3.64
CA ASP A 621 46.74 10.36 -4.78
C ASP A 621 45.71 10.20 -5.90
N LEU A 622 46.08 10.66 -7.10
CA LEU A 622 45.30 10.52 -8.33
C LEU A 622 45.92 9.41 -9.18
N TYR A 623 45.94 8.17 -8.69
CA TYR A 623 46.32 6.99 -9.48
C TYR A 623 45.60 5.74 -8.97
N SER A 624 44.95 5.02 -9.89
CA SER A 624 44.40 3.65 -9.77
C SER A 624 42.89 3.46 -9.51
N VAL A 625 42.04 3.94 -10.43
CA VAL A 625 40.75 3.28 -10.71
C VAL A 625 40.62 3.10 -12.23
N THR A 626 41.30 2.10 -12.75
CA THR A 626 41.01 1.51 -14.06
C THR A 626 41.55 0.08 -14.04
N ARG A 627 40.68 -0.88 -14.35
CA ARG A 627 40.86 -2.35 -14.35
C ARG A 627 40.48 -3.09 -13.06
N CYS A 628 39.22 -3.52 -12.98
CA CYS A 628 38.93 -4.92 -12.62
C CYS A 628 37.51 -5.31 -13.07
N ALA A 629 37.35 -5.49 -14.38
CA ALA A 629 36.22 -6.20 -14.98
C ALA A 629 36.73 -6.98 -16.19
N GLN A 630 37.38 -8.13 -15.95
CA GLN A 630 37.42 -9.29 -16.85
C GLN A 630 38.35 -10.38 -16.30
N ARG A 631 37.88 -11.63 -16.40
CA ARG A 631 38.51 -12.92 -16.04
C ARG A 631 38.48 -13.18 -14.53
N VAL A 632 37.77 -14.20 -14.03
CA VAL A 632 38.01 -15.63 -14.31
C VAL A 632 36.70 -16.44 -14.30
N MET A 633 36.31 -16.98 -15.46
CA MET A 633 35.84 -18.36 -15.55
C MET A 633 37.02 -19.20 -16.08
N GLU A 634 37.03 -20.48 -15.68
CA GLU A 634 38.00 -21.55 -16.00
C GLU A 634 39.27 -21.63 -15.12
N GLN A 635 39.19 -22.43 -14.05
CA GLN A 635 39.86 -23.75 -13.92
C GLN A 635 39.89 -24.22 -12.45
N SER A 636 38.88 -25.02 -12.05
CA SER A 636 39.00 -26.30 -11.31
C SER A 636 37.61 -26.82 -10.97
#